data_AF-A0A7V7DFN7-F1
#
_entry.id   AF-A0A7V7DFN7-F1
#
_cell.length_a   1.000
_cell.length_b   1.000
_cell.length_c   1.000
_cell.angle_alpha   90.00
_cell.angle_beta   90.00
_cell.angle_gamma   90.00
#
_symmetry.space_group_name_H-M   'P 1'
#
loop_
_entity.id
_entity.type
_entity.pdbx_description
1 polymer ?
#
loop_
_entity_poly.entity_id
_entity_poly.type
_entity_poly.pdbx_seq_one_letter_code
_entity_poly.pdbx_strand_id
1 'polypeptide(L)'
;ENSPVLVTTNFALTYFIVSGEIEGSKVPSWLLVKDSEGLSVMTAWAAGKFSGDDVGVFVKKSGIEDKVKHKKLIIPGYAAAIAGDVEEELPGWTITVGPREAAHIPAFLKSK
;
A
#
# COMPACT_ATOMS: atom_id res chain seq x y z
N GLU A 1 -5.14 -15.52 -3.63
CA GLU A 1 -4.91 -15.86 -2.21
C GLU A 1 -3.47 -15.60 -1.73
N ASN A 2 -2.44 -15.78 -2.57
CA ASN A 2 -1.04 -15.50 -2.19
C ASN A 2 -0.46 -14.24 -2.85
N SER A 3 -1.30 -13.46 -3.53
CA SER A 3 -0.91 -12.24 -4.24
C SER A 3 -0.50 -11.15 -3.26
N PRO A 4 0.62 -10.44 -3.49
CA PRO A 4 1.04 -9.32 -2.65
C PRO A 4 -0.06 -8.26 -2.50
N VAL A 5 -0.13 -7.64 -1.33
CA VAL A 5 -1.08 -6.55 -1.06
C VAL A 5 -0.29 -5.26 -0.89
N LEU A 6 -0.59 -4.27 -1.72
CA LEU A 6 -0.01 -2.94 -1.69
C LEU A 6 -1.09 -1.92 -1.32
N VAL A 7 -0.70 -0.83 -0.66
CA VAL A 7 -1.59 0.33 -0.43
C VAL A 7 -1.07 1.58 -1.11
N THR A 8 -1.98 2.37 -1.67
CA THR A 8 -1.71 3.67 -2.30
C THR A 8 -2.86 4.65 -2.04
N THR A 9 -2.77 5.87 -2.58
CA THR A 9 -3.79 6.92 -2.49
C THR A 9 -4.73 6.95 -3.69
N ASN A 10 -5.93 7.53 -3.54
CA ASN A 10 -6.88 7.76 -4.62
C ASN A 10 -6.57 8.94 -5.56
N PHE A 11 -5.40 9.60 -5.42
CA PHE A 11 -4.97 10.55 -6.43
C PHE A 11 -4.76 9.84 -7.77
N ALA A 12 -5.51 10.24 -8.81
CA ALA A 12 -5.59 9.52 -10.08
C ALA A 12 -4.21 9.23 -10.70
N LEU A 13 -3.31 10.22 -10.72
CA LEU A 13 -1.97 10.04 -11.28
C LEU A 13 -1.16 9.01 -10.48
N THR A 14 -1.21 9.07 -9.16
CA THR A 14 -0.54 8.08 -8.30
C THR A 14 -1.11 6.68 -8.50
N TYR A 15 -2.43 6.55 -8.56
CA TYR A 15 -3.09 5.27 -8.82
C TYR A 15 -2.63 4.67 -10.16
N PHE A 16 -2.72 5.43 -11.25
CA PHE A 16 -2.40 4.93 -12.59
C PHE A 16 -0.92 4.57 -12.75
N ILE A 17 -0.01 5.34 -12.15
CA ILE A 17 1.42 5.01 -12.15
C ILE A 17 1.64 3.68 -11.40
N VAL A 18 1.12 3.55 -10.18
CA VAL A 18 1.33 2.34 -9.36
C VAL A 18 0.66 1.12 -9.99
N SER A 19 -0.57 1.24 -10.48
CA SER A 19 -1.28 0.15 -11.14
C SER A 19 -0.57 -0.30 -12.42
N GLY A 20 -0.08 0.66 -13.22
CA GLY A 20 0.66 0.37 -14.45
C GLY A 20 1.97 -0.37 -14.18
N GLU A 21 2.69 0.00 -13.13
CA GLU A 21 3.92 -0.70 -12.73
C GLU A 21 3.64 -2.10 -12.15
N ILE A 22 2.56 -2.27 -11.40
CA ILE A 22 2.10 -3.60 -10.95
C ILE A 22 1.74 -4.47 -12.17
N GLU A 23 1.01 -3.94 -13.13
CA GLU A 23 0.66 -4.67 -14.36
C GLU A 23 1.92 -5.03 -15.17
N GLY A 24 2.83 -4.07 -15.35
CA GLY A 24 4.12 -4.26 -16.03
C GLY A 24 5.04 -5.26 -15.33
N SER A 25 4.88 -5.44 -14.01
CA SER A 25 5.61 -6.48 -13.25
C SER A 25 5.23 -7.90 -13.65
N LYS A 26 4.01 -8.09 -14.19
CA LYS A 26 3.38 -9.41 -14.41
C LYS A 26 3.20 -10.25 -13.14
N VAL A 27 3.21 -9.60 -11.96
CA VAL A 27 2.92 -10.23 -10.67
C VAL A 27 1.49 -9.87 -10.24
N PRO A 28 0.54 -10.83 -10.23
CA PRO A 28 -0.83 -10.56 -9.79
C PRO A 28 -0.83 -10.07 -8.34
N SER A 29 -1.31 -8.85 -8.13
CA SER A 29 -1.23 -8.16 -6.83
C SER A 29 -2.56 -7.48 -6.52
N TRP A 30 -2.83 -7.28 -5.22
CA TRP A 30 -3.92 -6.44 -4.74
C TRP A 30 -3.41 -5.02 -4.52
N LEU A 31 -4.16 -4.03 -5.01
CA LEU A 31 -3.89 -2.62 -4.78
C LEU A 31 -5.05 -2.01 -4.00
N LEU A 32 -4.80 -1.69 -2.73
CA LEU A 32 -5.73 -0.99 -1.87
C LEU A 32 -5.58 0.51 -2.11
N VAL A 33 -6.67 1.17 -2.51
CA VAL A 33 -6.68 2.60 -2.85
C VAL A 33 -7.37 3.38 -1.74
N LYS A 34 -6.58 3.98 -0.84
CA LYS A 34 -7.07 4.74 0.31
C LYS A 34 -7.53 6.12 -0.14
N ASP A 35 -8.70 6.55 0.33
CA ASP A 35 -9.19 7.90 0.07
C ASP A 35 -8.38 8.95 0.84
N SER A 36 -7.60 9.74 0.10
CA SER A 36 -6.78 10.85 0.60
C SER A 36 -7.29 12.20 0.07
N GLU A 37 -8.56 12.28 -0.31
CA GLU A 37 -9.16 13.45 -0.97
C GLU A 37 -8.42 13.85 -2.26
N GLY A 38 -7.90 12.86 -2.99
CA GLY A 38 -7.17 13.09 -4.22
C GLY A 38 -5.76 13.64 -4.04
N LEU A 39 -5.19 13.57 -2.83
CA LEU A 39 -3.80 13.96 -2.57
C LEU A 39 -2.83 12.81 -2.86
N SER A 40 -1.66 13.15 -3.41
CA SER A 40 -0.56 12.18 -3.61
C SER A 40 -0.09 11.59 -2.28
N VAL A 41 0.62 10.45 -2.29
CA VAL A 41 1.15 9.80 -1.07
C VAL A 41 1.89 10.76 -0.15
N MET A 42 2.87 11.51 -0.68
CA MET A 42 3.68 12.42 0.14
C MET A 42 2.84 13.57 0.70
N THR A 43 1.96 14.14 -0.11
CA THR A 43 1.07 15.25 0.30
C THR A 43 0.05 14.78 1.33
N ALA A 44 -0.55 13.62 1.12
CA ALA A 44 -1.53 13.04 2.03
C ALA A 44 -0.92 12.70 3.38
N TRP A 45 0.29 12.10 3.39
CA TRP A 45 1.04 11.85 4.61
C TRP A 45 1.35 13.14 5.36
N ALA A 46 1.90 14.16 4.68
CA ALA A 46 2.20 15.46 5.28
C ALA A 46 0.96 16.19 5.82
N ALA A 47 -0.20 15.98 5.20
CA ALA A 47 -1.49 16.53 5.62
C ALA A 47 -2.21 15.69 6.70
N GLY A 48 -1.61 14.59 7.17
CA GLY A 48 -2.24 13.67 8.12
C GLY A 48 -3.38 12.82 7.55
N LYS A 49 -3.59 12.86 6.23
CA LYS A 49 -4.62 12.07 5.50
C LYS A 49 -4.08 10.74 4.98
N PHE A 50 -2.91 10.32 5.45
CA PHE A 50 -2.32 9.00 5.20
C PHE A 50 -1.45 8.63 6.42
N SER A 51 -2.10 8.51 7.59
CA SER A 51 -1.49 8.07 8.84
C SER A 51 -1.58 6.55 9.01
N GLY A 52 -0.87 6.00 10.00
CA GLY A 52 -0.94 4.57 10.29
C GLY A 52 -2.34 4.11 10.71
N ASP A 53 -2.99 4.88 11.60
CA ASP A 53 -4.37 4.68 12.03
C ASP A 53 -5.34 4.62 10.85
N ASP A 54 -5.29 5.62 9.98
CA ASP A 54 -6.15 5.71 8.81
C ASP A 54 -5.96 4.50 7.87
N VAL A 55 -4.70 4.13 7.62
CA VAL A 55 -4.36 3.02 6.73
C VAL A 55 -4.76 1.68 7.36
N GLY A 56 -4.51 1.47 8.65
CA GLY A 56 -4.88 0.26 9.37
C GLY A 56 -6.40 0.04 9.39
N VAL A 57 -7.17 1.08 9.73
CA VAL A 57 -8.63 1.04 9.69
C VAL A 57 -9.15 0.77 8.27
N PHE A 58 -8.55 1.41 7.26
CA PHE A 58 -8.90 1.19 5.86
C PHE A 58 -8.65 -0.26 5.42
N VAL A 59 -7.51 -0.86 5.79
CA VAL A 59 -7.17 -2.25 5.45
C VAL A 59 -8.21 -3.21 6.04
N LYS A 60 -8.61 -3.05 7.31
CA LYS A 60 -9.67 -3.86 7.93
C LYS A 60 -11.00 -3.73 7.19
N LYS A 61 -11.38 -2.51 6.81
CA LYS A 61 -12.64 -2.23 6.10
C LYS A 61 -12.64 -2.65 4.63
N SER A 62 -11.47 -2.85 4.03
CA SER A 62 -11.34 -3.18 2.61
C SER A 62 -11.82 -4.59 2.24
N GLY A 63 -11.96 -5.48 3.23
CA GLY A 63 -12.29 -6.89 3.01
C GLY A 63 -11.13 -7.72 2.46
N ILE A 64 -9.90 -7.19 2.45
CA ILE A 64 -8.72 -7.91 1.94
C ILE A 64 -8.39 -9.15 2.78
N GLU A 65 -8.72 -9.15 4.07
CA GLU A 65 -8.49 -10.27 4.99
C GLU A 65 -9.17 -11.56 4.52
N ASP A 66 -10.31 -11.45 3.84
CA ASP A 66 -11.05 -12.60 3.31
C ASP A 66 -10.54 -13.06 1.92
N LYS A 67 -9.60 -12.33 1.31
CA LYS A 67 -9.10 -12.58 -0.05
C LYS A 67 -7.67 -13.14 -0.10
N VAL A 68 -6.90 -12.95 0.97
CA VAL A 68 -5.51 -13.42 1.07
C VAL A 68 -5.29 -14.31 2.28
N LYS A 69 -4.43 -15.31 2.15
CA LYS A 69 -4.07 -16.26 3.22
C LYS A 69 -2.93 -15.77 4.11
N HIS A 70 -2.33 -14.63 3.76
CA HIS A 70 -1.22 -14.03 4.48
C HIS A 70 -1.62 -12.67 5.05
N LYS A 71 -0.94 -12.26 6.12
CA LYS A 71 -1.07 -10.92 6.69
C LYS A 71 0.18 -10.11 6.39
N LYS A 72 0.31 -9.67 5.14
CA LYS A 72 1.47 -8.88 4.68
C LYS A 72 0.95 -7.71 3.87
N LEU A 73 1.37 -6.50 4.24
CA LEU A 73 1.00 -5.27 3.56
C LEU A 73 2.26 -4.52 3.13
N ILE A 74 2.27 -4.04 1.89
CA ILE A 74 3.35 -3.21 1.34
C ILE A 74 2.88 -1.76 1.35
N ILE A 75 3.59 -0.91 2.09
CA ILE A 75 3.34 0.54 2.13
C ILE A 75 4.30 1.29 1.19
N PRO A 76 3.93 2.47 0.68
CA PRO A 76 4.83 3.28 -0.14
C PRO A 76 6.09 3.68 0.62
N GLY A 77 7.24 3.71 -0.05
CA GLY A 77 8.52 4.09 0.58
C GLY A 77 8.55 5.52 1.13
N TYR A 78 7.74 6.43 0.57
CA TYR A 78 7.58 7.79 1.09
C TYR A 78 6.82 7.85 2.42
N ALA A 79 6.04 6.82 2.74
CA ALA A 79 5.30 6.71 3.99
C ALA A 79 5.96 5.70 4.96
N ALA A 80 7.26 5.39 4.81
CA ALA A 80 7.95 4.43 5.67
C ALA A 80 7.80 4.70 7.18
N ALA A 81 7.64 5.98 7.55
CA ALA A 81 7.45 6.41 8.92
C ALA A 81 6.18 5.87 9.59
N ILE A 82 5.13 5.54 8.82
CA ILE A 82 3.87 5.04 9.40
C ILE A 82 3.90 3.53 9.69
N ALA A 83 4.99 2.82 9.35
CA ALA A 83 5.01 1.36 9.42
C ALA A 83 4.69 0.80 10.82
N GLY A 84 5.23 1.43 11.87
CA GLY A 84 4.97 1.03 13.25
C GLY A 84 3.50 1.20 13.63
N ASP A 85 2.96 2.40 13.41
CA ASP A 85 1.56 2.72 13.66
C ASP A 85 0.60 1.78 12.90
N VAL A 86 0.91 1.45 11.63
CA VAL A 86 0.12 0.48 10.85
C VAL A 86 0.19 -0.93 11.45
N GLU A 87 1.35 -1.36 11.95
CA GLU A 87 1.54 -2.68 12.58
C GLU A 87 0.82 -2.78 13.93
N GLU A 88 0.80 -1.71 14.72
CA GLU A 88 0.00 -1.60 15.95
C GLU A 88 -1.49 -1.70 15.64
N GLU A 89 -1.95 -1.01 14.59
CA GLU A 89 -3.34 -1.02 14.16
C GLU A 89 -3.75 -2.31 13.47
N LEU A 90 -2.82 -3.06 12.89
CA LEU A 90 -3.06 -4.36 12.27
C LEU A 90 -2.29 -5.49 12.98
N PRO A 91 -2.69 -5.88 14.21
CA PRO A 91 -1.97 -6.92 14.95
C PRO A 91 -1.81 -8.21 14.16
N GLY A 92 -0.55 -8.66 14.04
CA GLY A 92 -0.17 -9.86 13.30
C GLY A 92 -0.02 -9.67 11.78
N TRP A 93 -0.13 -8.45 11.27
CA TRP A 93 0.29 -8.10 9.92
C TRP A 93 1.76 -7.70 9.88
N THR A 94 2.49 -8.22 8.90
CA THR A 94 3.86 -7.77 8.62
C THR A 94 3.83 -6.63 7.63
N ILE A 95 4.31 -5.45 8.04
CA ILE A 95 4.38 -4.27 7.19
C ILE A 95 5.74 -4.24 6.49
N THR A 96 5.74 -4.25 5.16
CA THR A 96 6.96 -4.09 4.35
C THR A 96 6.97 -2.71 3.71
N VAL A 97 8.08 -1.99 3.86
CA VAL A 97 8.30 -0.73 3.14
C VAL A 97 8.67 -1.04 1.69
N GLY A 98 7.84 -0.60 0.75
CA GLY A 98 8.09 -0.69 -0.68
C GLY A 98 9.05 0.40 -1.18
N PRO A 99 9.30 0.46 -2.49
CA PRO A 99 10.15 1.49 -3.07
C PRO A 99 9.52 2.89 -2.92
N ARG A 100 10.37 3.92 -2.95
CA ARG A 100 9.92 5.33 -3.03
C ARG A 100 9.39 5.67 -4.42
N GLU A 101 10.08 5.18 -5.45
CA GLU A 101 9.69 5.39 -6.84
C GLU A 101 8.92 4.19 -7.38
N ALA A 102 7.79 4.45 -8.04
CA ALA A 102 6.93 3.40 -8.58
C ALA A 102 7.62 2.54 -9.65
N ALA A 103 8.54 3.11 -10.42
CA ALA A 103 9.33 2.41 -11.44
C ALA A 103 10.14 1.21 -10.88
N HIS A 104 10.34 1.15 -9.56
CA HIS A 104 11.04 0.02 -8.91
C HIS A 104 10.09 -1.07 -8.39
N ILE A 105 8.77 -0.86 -8.46
CA ILE A 105 7.76 -1.85 -8.07
C ILE A 105 7.95 -3.18 -8.84
N PRO A 106 8.20 -3.20 -10.16
CA PRO A 106 8.35 -4.46 -10.88
C PRO A 106 9.50 -5.33 -10.36
N ALA A 107 10.66 -4.72 -10.07
CA ALA A 107 11.81 -5.44 -9.54
C ALA A 107 11.55 -5.90 -8.09
N PHE A 108 10.92 -5.05 -7.28
CA PHE A 108 10.58 -5.36 -5.89
C PHE A 108 9.58 -6.51 -5.77
N LEU A 109 8.54 -6.56 -6.61
CA LEU A 109 7.56 -7.64 -6.59
C LEU A 109 8.13 -8.96 -7.08
N LYS A 110 9.08 -8.94 -8.01
CA LYS A 110 9.74 -10.16 -8.54
C LYS A 110 10.76 -10.77 -7.58
N SER A 111 11.27 -10.00 -6.61
CA SER A 111 12.23 -10.49 -5.62
C SER A 111 11.60 -11.05 -4.35
N LYS A 112 10.26 -10.99 -4.24
CA LYS A 112 9.45 -11.50 -3.13
C LYS A 112 8.87 -12.86 -3.46
#